data_AF-A0A818LE73-F1
#
_entry.id   AF-A0A818LE73-F1
#
_cell.length_a   1.000
_cell.length_b   1.000
_cell.length_c   1.000
_cell.angle_alpha   90.00
_cell.angle_beta   90.00
_cell.angle_gamma   90.00
#
_symmetry.space_group_name_H-M   'P 1'
#
loop_
_entity.id
_entity.type
_entity.pdbx_description
1 polymer ?
#
loop_
_entity_poly.entity_id
_entity_poly.type
_entity_poly.pdbx_seq_one_letter_code
_entity_poly.pdbx_strand_id
1 'polypeptide(L)'
;MYLADGGKDVETALEISGEPKQPGIYIGSKETELSVYENWQVNLARNAYAIKYLEKWNKTREITTTGRPVDGIISPVNAMPAYPTRFMISIGYTGIANLLQLSSIVLPVIRVDTVLDQINDGYRNSQIASESDQAAKNAYKGSEAFENIIVGLQIMCRRLEEEKAIAMAMVLEQALQSYQSK
;
A
#
# COMPACT_ATOMS: atom_id res chain seq x y z
N MET A 1 -2.26 -11.40 -11.76
CA MET A 1 -2.57 -10.08 -12.35
C MET A 1 -1.31 -9.24 -12.52
N TYR A 2 -0.60 -8.86 -11.44
CA TYR A 2 0.63 -8.04 -11.53
C TYR A 2 1.79 -8.66 -12.32
N LEU A 3 1.82 -9.99 -12.43
CA LEU A 3 2.92 -10.74 -13.05
C LEU A 3 2.48 -11.51 -14.31
N ALA A 4 1.30 -11.18 -14.83
CA ALA A 4 0.58 -12.02 -15.79
C ALA A 4 1.21 -12.08 -17.18
N ASP A 5 2.03 -11.10 -17.54
CA ASP A 5 2.81 -11.05 -18.79
C ASP A 5 4.11 -11.86 -18.70
N GLY A 6 4.43 -12.40 -17.51
CA GLY A 6 5.68 -13.10 -17.25
C GLY A 6 6.91 -12.20 -17.25
N GLY A 7 6.74 -10.87 -17.12
CA GLY A 7 7.83 -9.90 -17.15
C GLY A 7 8.29 -9.47 -18.54
N LYS A 8 7.62 -9.94 -19.60
CA LYS A 8 7.97 -9.63 -21.00
C LYS A 8 7.96 -8.15 -21.33
N ASP A 9 7.00 -7.40 -20.80
CA ASP A 9 6.91 -5.96 -21.07
C ASP A 9 8.12 -5.24 -20.48
N VAL A 10 8.53 -5.64 -19.27
CA VAL A 10 9.69 -5.08 -18.60
C VAL A 10 10.98 -5.48 -19.30
N GLU A 11 11.15 -6.75 -19.69
CA GLU A 11 12.32 -7.22 -20.44
C GLU A 11 12.47 -6.47 -21.77
N THR A 12 11.39 -6.33 -22.54
CA THR A 12 11.39 -5.59 -23.81
C THR A 12 11.80 -4.12 -23.60
N ALA A 13 11.30 -3.47 -22.56
CA ALA A 13 11.66 -2.09 -22.26
C ALA A 13 13.13 -1.93 -21.83
N LEU A 14 13.66 -2.90 -21.08
CA LEU A 14 15.08 -2.91 -20.66
C LEU A 14 16.01 -3.15 -21.85
N GLU A 15 15.63 -4.02 -22.80
CA GLU A 15 16.41 -4.24 -24.03
C GLU A 15 16.52 -2.98 -24.89
N ILE A 16 15.45 -2.20 -24.99
CA ILE A 16 15.42 -0.93 -25.74
C ILE A 16 16.28 0.14 -25.05
N SER A 17 16.20 0.24 -23.73
CA SER A 17 16.90 1.27 -22.95
C SER A 17 18.37 0.95 -22.67
N GLY A 18 18.73 -0.33 -22.59
CA GLY A 18 20.04 -0.80 -22.13
C GLY A 18 20.24 -0.70 -20.61
N GLU A 19 19.18 -0.41 -19.85
CA GLU A 19 19.27 -0.29 -18.39
C GLU A 19 19.29 -1.66 -17.69
N PRO A 20 19.99 -1.78 -16.54
CA PRO A 20 19.97 -3.01 -15.77
C PRO A 20 18.62 -3.20 -15.04
N LYS A 21 18.18 -4.45 -14.90
CA LYS A 21 17.01 -4.78 -14.07
C LYS A 21 17.24 -4.33 -12.63
N GLN A 22 16.37 -3.46 -12.14
CA GLN A 22 16.45 -2.96 -10.78
C GLN A 22 15.93 -4.02 -9.78
N PRO A 23 16.70 -4.34 -8.72
CA PRO A 23 16.26 -5.26 -7.67
C PRO A 23 15.10 -4.67 -6.86
N GLY A 24 14.23 -5.55 -6.37
CA GLY A 24 13.08 -5.19 -5.54
C GLY A 24 11.83 -4.77 -6.33
N ILE A 25 11.85 -4.82 -7.66
CA ILE A 25 10.64 -4.62 -8.47
C ILE A 25 9.90 -5.95 -8.61
N TYR A 26 8.58 -5.93 -8.41
CA TYR A 26 7.70 -7.06 -8.63
C TYR A 26 7.52 -7.31 -10.13
N ILE A 27 8.41 -8.11 -10.72
CA ILE A 27 8.43 -8.46 -12.14
C ILE A 27 8.14 -9.95 -12.28
N GLY A 28 7.33 -10.30 -13.27
CA GLY A 28 6.99 -11.70 -13.53
C GLY A 28 8.19 -12.50 -14.01
N SER A 29 7.95 -13.79 -14.19
CA SER A 29 8.85 -14.70 -14.87
C SER A 29 8.06 -15.57 -15.82
N LYS A 30 8.73 -16.40 -16.62
CA LYS A 30 8.07 -17.34 -17.52
C LYS A 30 7.05 -18.24 -16.80
N GLU A 31 7.30 -18.57 -15.53
CA GLU A 31 6.41 -19.40 -14.69
C GLU A 31 5.14 -18.66 -14.26
N THR A 32 5.14 -17.33 -14.27
CA THR A 32 3.97 -16.51 -13.91
C THR A 32 3.18 -16.02 -15.13
N GLU A 33 3.69 -16.28 -16.34
CA GLU A 33 3.00 -15.95 -17.58
C GLU A 33 1.67 -16.70 -17.67
N LEU A 34 0.60 -15.95 -17.96
CA LEU A 34 -0.73 -16.50 -18.15
C LEU A 34 -1.09 -16.54 -19.63
N SER A 35 -1.71 -17.62 -20.07
CA SER A 35 -2.40 -17.64 -21.36
C SER A 35 -3.55 -16.62 -21.38
N VAL A 36 -4.03 -16.28 -22.58
CA VAL A 36 -5.17 -15.36 -22.75
C VAL A 36 -6.39 -15.85 -21.95
N TYR A 37 -6.68 -17.15 -21.98
CA TYR A 37 -7.81 -17.73 -21.27
C TYR A 37 -7.65 -17.61 -19.74
N GLU A 38 -6.48 -17.96 -19.20
CA GLU A 38 -6.20 -17.83 -17.76
C GLU A 38 -6.26 -16.38 -17.30
N ASN A 39 -5.73 -15.46 -18.10
CA ASN A 39 -5.81 -14.03 -17.83
C ASN A 39 -7.28 -13.56 -17.74
N TRP A 40 -8.15 -14.03 -18.64
CA TRP A 40 -9.59 -13.77 -18.56
C TRP A 40 -10.21 -14.33 -17.28
N GLN A 41 -9.87 -15.56 -16.87
CA GLN A 41 -10.37 -16.14 -15.62
C GLN A 41 -9.95 -15.32 -14.39
N VAL A 42 -8.69 -14.86 -14.36
CA VAL A 42 -8.19 -13.99 -13.27
C VAL A 42 -8.93 -12.66 -13.24
N ASN A 43 -9.22 -12.06 -14.39
CA ASN A 43 -9.99 -10.80 -14.45
C ASN A 43 -11.45 -10.99 -13.97
N LEU A 44 -12.10 -12.09 -14.35
CA LEU A 44 -13.44 -12.43 -13.85
C LEU A 44 -13.43 -12.60 -12.32
N ALA A 45 -12.45 -13.32 -11.78
CA ALA A 45 -12.30 -13.50 -10.34
C ALA A 45 -12.06 -12.17 -9.61
N ARG A 46 -11.21 -11.30 -10.17
CA ARG A 46 -10.96 -9.95 -9.64
C ARG A 46 -12.23 -9.10 -9.62
N ASN A 47 -13.04 -9.14 -10.68
CA ASN A 47 -14.30 -8.39 -10.74
C ASN A 47 -15.31 -8.92 -9.70
N ALA A 48 -15.42 -10.24 -9.55
CA ALA A 48 -16.26 -10.84 -8.51
C ALA A 48 -15.82 -10.42 -7.10
N TYR A 49 -14.51 -10.36 -6.85
CA TYR A 49 -13.96 -9.88 -5.59
C TYR A 49 -14.27 -8.39 -5.35
N ALA A 50 -14.13 -7.54 -6.38
CA ALA A 50 -14.46 -6.12 -6.29
C ALA A 50 -15.93 -5.87 -5.96
N ILE A 51 -16.85 -6.66 -6.54
CA ILE A 51 -18.28 -6.61 -6.22
C ILE A 51 -18.52 -6.94 -4.75
N LYS A 52 -17.98 -8.07 -4.26
CA LYS A 52 -18.11 -8.46 -2.84
C LYS A 52 -17.54 -7.41 -1.89
N TYR A 53 -16.43 -6.79 -2.25
CA TYR A 53 -15.84 -5.72 -1.46
C TYR A 53 -16.74 -4.48 -1.41
N LEU A 54 -17.30 -4.07 -2.55
CA LEU A 54 -18.24 -2.94 -2.61
C LEU A 54 -19.53 -3.22 -1.84
N GLU A 55 -20.05 -4.44 -1.87
CA GLU A 55 -21.17 -4.86 -1.03
C GLU A 55 -20.85 -4.71 0.45
N LYS A 56 -19.67 -5.19 0.89
CA LYS A 56 -19.20 -5.03 2.27
C LYS A 56 -19.05 -3.55 2.65
N TRP A 57 -18.48 -2.74 1.75
CA TRP A 57 -18.38 -1.29 1.93
C TRP A 57 -19.75 -0.67 2.14
N ASN A 58 -20.72 -0.98 1.29
CA ASN A 58 -22.08 -0.43 1.41
C ASN A 58 -22.80 -0.89 2.68
N LYS A 59 -22.55 -2.13 3.14
CA LYS A 59 -23.08 -2.67 4.40
C LYS A 59 -22.52 -1.98 5.64
N THR A 60 -21.42 -1.24 5.55
CA THR A 60 -20.93 -0.45 6.71
C THR A 60 -21.96 0.55 7.22
N ARG A 61 -22.95 0.92 6.40
CA ARG A 61 -24.10 1.73 6.84
C ARG A 61 -24.84 1.17 8.06
N GLU A 62 -24.78 -0.15 8.26
CA GLU A 62 -25.42 -0.86 9.38
C GLU A 62 -24.70 -0.62 10.72
N ILE A 63 -23.41 -0.25 10.68
CA ILE A 63 -22.57 -0.01 11.88
C ILE A 63 -22.21 1.47 12.07
N THR A 64 -22.39 2.31 11.05
CA THR A 64 -22.12 3.75 11.16
C THR A 64 -23.26 4.48 11.85
N THR A 65 -22.93 5.46 12.69
CA THR A 65 -23.92 6.33 13.36
C THR A 65 -24.71 7.23 12.40
N THR A 66 -24.21 7.46 11.19
CA THR A 66 -24.87 8.32 10.18
C THR A 66 -25.88 7.56 9.31
N GLY A 67 -25.94 6.23 9.40
CA GLY A 67 -26.76 5.38 8.52
C GLY A 67 -26.31 5.37 7.04
N ARG A 68 -25.12 5.91 6.74
CA ARG A 68 -24.49 5.96 5.41
C ARG A 68 -23.25 5.06 5.39
N PRO A 69 -22.88 4.44 4.26
CA PRO A 69 -21.60 3.76 4.15
C PRO A 69 -20.43 4.69 4.52
N VAL A 70 -19.32 4.13 5.00
CA VAL A 70 -18.10 4.90 5.24
C VAL A 70 -17.67 5.66 3.98
N ASP A 71 -17.16 6.88 4.15
CA ASP A 71 -16.76 7.74 3.02
C ASP A 71 -15.41 7.34 2.43
N GLY A 72 -14.54 6.74 3.22
CA GLY A 72 -13.20 6.31 2.84
C GLY A 72 -12.55 5.44 3.91
N ILE A 73 -11.38 4.90 3.58
CA ILE A 73 -10.55 4.08 4.47
C ILE A 73 -9.19 4.79 4.62
N ILE A 74 -8.77 5.02 5.87
CA ILE A 74 -7.41 5.43 6.20
C ILE A 74 -6.58 4.17 6.45
N SER A 75 -5.44 4.05 5.79
CA SER A 75 -4.56 2.88 5.87
C SER A 75 -3.09 3.30 5.86
N PRO A 76 -2.16 2.53 6.45
CA PRO A 76 -0.73 2.71 6.22
C PRO A 76 -0.39 2.60 4.73
N VAL A 77 0.62 3.34 4.26
CA VAL A 77 1.14 3.21 2.88
C VAL A 77 2.09 2.02 2.75
N ASN A 78 2.89 1.79 3.78
CA ASN A 78 3.91 0.76 3.84
C ASN A 78 4.09 0.27 5.28
N ALA A 79 4.70 -0.91 5.45
CA ALA A 79 4.97 -1.49 6.76
C ALA A 79 6.07 -0.76 7.55
N MET A 80 6.88 0.06 6.87
CA MET A 80 8.00 0.79 7.48
C MET A 80 8.29 2.11 6.74
N PRO A 81 9.03 3.05 7.36
CA PRO A 81 9.55 4.23 6.68
C PRO A 81 10.41 3.87 5.47
N ALA A 82 10.56 4.82 4.53
CA ALA A 82 11.32 4.59 3.30
C ALA A 82 12.76 4.14 3.60
N TYR A 83 13.18 3.01 3.03
CA TYR A 83 14.54 2.50 3.17
C TYR A 83 15.47 3.19 2.17
N PRO A 84 16.71 3.54 2.54
CA PRO A 84 17.62 4.29 1.68
C PRO A 84 17.92 3.66 0.31
N THR A 85 17.89 2.33 0.16
CA THR A 85 18.17 1.69 -1.14
C THR A 85 17.60 0.27 -1.33
N ARG A 86 17.08 -0.01 -2.53
CA ARG A 86 16.91 -1.36 -3.13
C ARG A 86 16.17 -2.40 -2.28
N PHE A 87 15.30 -1.93 -1.39
CA PHE A 87 14.55 -2.79 -0.49
C PHE A 87 13.08 -2.45 -0.58
N MET A 88 12.33 -3.33 -1.26
CA MET A 88 10.88 -3.28 -1.29
C MET A 88 10.37 -4.58 -0.65
N ILE A 89 9.66 -4.45 0.46
CA ILE A 89 9.19 -5.63 1.20
C ILE A 89 7.89 -6.16 0.64
N SER A 90 6.94 -5.26 0.39
CA SER A 90 5.57 -5.63 0.06
C SER A 90 4.81 -4.47 -0.55
N ILE A 91 3.96 -4.79 -1.53
CA ILE A 91 2.94 -3.88 -2.09
C ILE A 91 1.58 -4.09 -1.41
N GLY A 92 1.49 -4.86 -0.32
CA GLY A 92 0.21 -5.30 0.24
C GLY A 92 -0.75 -4.16 0.60
N TYR A 93 -0.21 -3.07 1.16
CA TYR A 93 -1.00 -1.91 1.59
C TYR A 93 -1.56 -1.10 0.42
N THR A 94 -0.80 -0.90 -0.65
CA THR A 94 -1.22 -0.07 -1.81
C THR A 94 -1.89 -0.91 -2.90
N GLY A 95 -1.47 -2.16 -3.05
CA GLY A 95 -1.96 -3.08 -4.08
C GLY A 95 -3.45 -3.42 -3.97
N ILE A 96 -4.08 -3.22 -2.80
CA ILE A 96 -5.53 -3.34 -2.68
C ILE A 96 -6.27 -2.23 -3.45
N ALA A 97 -5.74 -1.00 -3.49
CA ALA A 97 -6.32 0.09 -4.25
C ALA A 97 -6.25 -0.20 -5.76
N ASN A 98 -5.11 -0.69 -6.24
CA ASN A 98 -4.95 -1.12 -7.62
C ASN A 98 -5.86 -2.31 -7.96
N LEU A 99 -5.90 -3.34 -7.10
CA LEU A 99 -6.73 -4.52 -7.31
C LEU A 99 -8.21 -4.16 -7.40
N LEU A 100 -8.69 -3.26 -6.55
CA LEU A 100 -10.10 -2.89 -6.47
C LEU A 100 -10.48 -1.68 -7.34
N GLN A 101 -9.51 -1.02 -7.99
CA GLN A 101 -9.70 0.27 -8.67
C GLN A 101 -10.30 1.34 -7.74
N LEU A 102 -9.76 1.46 -6.54
CA LEU A 102 -10.13 2.52 -5.60
C LEU A 102 -9.38 3.80 -5.93
N SER A 103 -10.02 4.95 -5.75
CA SER A 103 -9.34 6.24 -5.77
C SER A 103 -8.50 6.33 -4.49
N SER A 104 -7.21 6.63 -4.60
CA SER A 104 -6.30 6.68 -3.45
C SER A 104 -5.42 7.91 -3.48
N ILE A 105 -5.21 8.54 -2.32
CA ILE A 105 -4.29 9.66 -2.13
C ILE A 105 -3.40 9.39 -0.91
N VAL A 106 -2.13 9.78 -1.01
CA VAL A 106 -1.15 9.62 0.05
C VAL A 106 -0.78 10.99 0.61
N LEU A 107 -0.71 11.09 1.93
CA LEU A 107 -0.29 12.30 2.63
C LEU A 107 0.84 12.01 3.62
N PRO A 108 1.83 12.90 3.74
CA PRO A 108 2.80 12.84 4.82
C PRO A 108 2.11 13.17 6.16
N VAL A 109 2.41 12.43 7.22
CA VAL A 109 1.74 12.60 8.53
C VAL A 109 2.72 12.90 9.63
N ILE A 110 3.80 12.11 9.74
CA ILE A 110 4.85 12.31 10.73
C ILE A 110 6.23 12.07 10.12
N ARG A 111 7.27 12.37 10.89
CA ARG A 111 8.64 11.95 10.64
C ARG A 111 9.06 10.98 11.73
N VAL A 112 9.97 10.08 11.40
CA VAL A 112 10.60 9.21 12.38
C VAL A 112 11.30 10.06 13.45
N ASP A 113 11.04 9.75 14.70
CA ASP A 113 11.62 10.39 15.88
C ASP A 113 12.65 9.45 16.51
N THR A 114 13.90 9.92 16.61
CA THR A 114 15.00 9.09 17.10
C THR A 114 14.87 8.71 18.56
N VAL A 115 14.10 9.45 19.36
CA VAL A 115 13.88 9.19 20.78
C VAL A 115 12.70 8.25 20.98
N LEU A 116 11.58 8.48 20.28
CA LEU A 116 10.34 7.71 20.46
C LEU A 116 10.36 6.37 19.71
N ASP A 117 10.98 6.31 18.54
CA ASP A 117 10.94 5.13 17.66
C ASP A 117 12.07 4.12 17.97
N GLN A 118 12.59 4.14 19.20
CA GLN A 118 13.60 3.18 19.63
C GLN A 118 13.06 1.75 19.64
N ILE A 119 13.89 0.78 19.24
CA ILE A 119 13.52 -0.63 19.28
C ILE A 119 13.33 -1.05 20.75
N ASN A 120 12.08 -1.32 21.11
CA ASN A 120 11.70 -1.81 22.43
C ASN A 120 11.45 -3.33 22.43
N ASP A 121 11.23 -3.90 23.62
CA ASP A 121 11.04 -5.34 23.76
C ASP A 121 9.73 -5.82 23.14
N GLY A 122 8.71 -4.98 23.04
CA GLY A 122 7.49 -5.28 22.28
C GLY A 122 7.78 -5.49 20.80
N TYR A 123 8.64 -4.66 20.20
CA TYR A 123 9.09 -4.84 18.83
C TYR A 123 9.96 -6.08 18.67
N ARG A 124 10.94 -6.30 19.55
CA ARG A 124 11.82 -7.48 19.49
C ARG A 124 11.03 -8.78 19.60
N ASN A 125 10.04 -8.82 20.50
CA ASN A 125 9.22 -9.99 20.78
C ASN A 125 7.95 -10.06 19.92
N SER A 126 7.74 -9.13 18.97
CA SER A 126 6.57 -9.15 18.11
C SER A 126 6.51 -10.46 17.32
N GLN A 127 5.30 -11.01 17.22
CA GLN A 127 5.05 -12.22 16.44
C GLN A 127 5.32 -11.93 14.96
N ILE A 128 6.08 -12.83 14.34
CA ILE A 128 6.32 -12.80 12.90
C ILE A 128 5.20 -13.56 12.20
N ALA A 129 4.42 -12.87 11.36
CA ALA A 129 3.27 -13.44 10.69
C ALA A 129 3.59 -14.05 9.31
N SER A 130 4.70 -13.65 8.68
CA SER A 130 5.10 -14.10 7.33
C SER A 130 6.58 -13.84 7.07
N GLU A 131 7.11 -14.36 5.96
CA GLU A 131 8.47 -14.08 5.50
C GLU A 131 8.67 -12.59 5.18
N SER A 132 7.68 -11.92 4.60
CA SER A 132 7.72 -10.48 4.34
C SER A 132 7.75 -9.67 5.63
N ASP A 133 7.03 -10.11 6.65
CA ASP A 133 7.03 -9.49 7.98
C ASP A 133 8.39 -9.67 8.67
N GLN A 134 8.98 -10.86 8.57
CA GLN A 134 10.35 -11.11 9.03
C GLN A 134 11.37 -10.20 8.31
N ALA A 135 11.23 -10.04 6.99
CA ALA A 135 12.10 -9.18 6.20
C ALA A 135 11.96 -7.70 6.61
N ALA A 136 10.73 -7.22 6.82
CA ALA A 136 10.46 -5.88 7.35
C ALA A 136 11.12 -5.67 8.71
N LYS A 137 10.92 -6.62 9.62
CA LYS A 137 11.46 -6.57 10.97
C LYS A 137 12.99 -6.56 10.97
N ASN A 138 13.60 -7.38 10.11
CA ASN A 138 15.06 -7.44 9.98
C ASN A 138 15.66 -6.17 9.34
N ALA A 139 14.91 -5.50 8.47
CA ALA A 139 15.36 -4.31 7.77
C ALA A 139 15.31 -3.04 8.64
N TYR A 140 14.44 -3.01 9.64
CA TYR A 140 14.43 -1.92 10.60
C TYR A 140 15.66 -2.00 11.53
N LYS A 141 16.67 -1.16 11.25
CA LYS A 141 17.95 -1.13 11.99
C LYS A 141 17.97 -0.15 13.17
N GLY A 142 16.82 0.35 13.60
CA GLY A 142 16.68 1.37 14.64
C GLY A 142 16.36 2.75 14.06
N SER A 143 15.89 3.65 14.92
CA SER A 143 15.36 4.95 14.52
C SER A 143 16.39 5.87 13.85
N GLU A 144 17.66 5.79 14.24
CA GLU A 144 18.77 6.56 13.64
C GLU A 144 18.94 6.30 12.14
N ALA A 145 18.71 5.06 11.69
CA ALA A 145 18.81 4.70 10.28
C ALA A 145 17.68 5.31 9.41
N PHE A 146 16.65 5.85 10.05
CA PHE A 146 15.49 6.45 9.39
C PHE A 146 15.22 7.88 9.87
N GLU A 147 16.21 8.55 10.46
CA GLU A 147 16.05 9.90 10.97
C GLU A 147 15.48 10.83 9.89
N ASN A 148 14.48 11.64 10.26
CA ASN A 148 13.80 12.59 9.38
C ASN A 148 13.07 11.99 8.16
N ILE A 149 13.01 10.67 8.03
CA ILE A 149 12.21 10.01 6.98
C ILE A 149 10.72 10.21 7.28
N ILE A 150 9.96 10.51 6.22
CA ILE A 150 8.53 10.76 6.29
C ILE A 150 7.78 9.42 6.38
N VAL A 151 6.81 9.37 7.30
CA VAL A 151 5.79 8.32 7.37
C VAL A 151 4.47 8.90 6.86
N GLY A 152 3.91 8.23 5.86
CA GLY A 152 2.66 8.64 5.23
C GLY A 152 1.51 7.70 5.53
N LEU A 153 0.30 8.24 5.45
CA LEU A 153 -0.95 7.49 5.41
C LEU A 153 -1.59 7.64 4.03
N GLN A 154 -2.35 6.63 3.62
CA GLN A 154 -3.18 6.70 2.43
C GLN A 154 -4.65 6.74 2.80
N ILE A 155 -5.41 7.49 2.02
CA ILE A 155 -6.87 7.53 2.06
C ILE A 155 -7.37 6.90 0.77
N MET A 156 -8.17 5.85 0.91
CA MET A 156 -8.85 5.21 -0.22
C MET A 156 -10.34 5.54 -0.20
N CYS A 157 -10.88 5.97 -1.33
CA CYS A 157 -12.30 6.14 -1.58
C CYS A 157 -12.76 5.16 -2.66
N ARG A 158 -14.07 5.11 -2.95
CA ARG A 158 -14.59 4.22 -3.98
C ARG A 158 -14.11 4.68 -5.36
N ARG A 159 -14.24 3.79 -6.35
CA ARG A 159 -13.92 4.09 -7.74
C ARG A 159 -14.69 5.33 -8.21
N LEU A 160 -14.01 6.24 -8.90
CA LEU A 160 -14.56 7.51 -9.40
C LEU A 160 -14.95 8.50 -8.29
N GLU A 161 -14.25 8.47 -7.15
CA GLU A 161 -14.43 9.42 -6.05
C GLU A 161 -13.14 10.17 -5.73
N GLU A 162 -12.36 10.54 -6.74
CA GLU A 162 -11.09 11.25 -6.59
C GLU A 162 -11.25 12.58 -5.83
N GLU A 163 -12.28 13.35 -6.11
CA GLU A 163 -12.56 14.62 -5.43
C GLU A 163 -12.88 14.40 -3.95
N LYS A 164 -13.53 13.28 -3.61
CA LYS A 164 -13.79 12.91 -2.21
C LYS A 164 -12.49 12.55 -1.50
N ALA A 165 -11.60 11.79 -2.16
CA ALA A 165 -10.30 11.46 -1.59
C ALA A 165 -9.49 12.74 -1.28
N ILE A 166 -9.51 13.71 -2.20
CA ILE A 166 -8.89 15.04 -1.99
C ILE A 166 -9.54 15.79 -0.83
N ALA A 167 -10.87 15.84 -0.76
CA ALA A 167 -11.57 16.52 0.34
C ALA A 167 -11.26 15.89 1.70
N MET A 168 -11.23 14.56 1.78
CA MET A 168 -10.86 13.84 3.00
C MET A 168 -9.40 14.09 3.39
N ALA A 169 -8.51 14.17 2.40
CA ALA A 169 -7.10 14.54 2.61
C ALA A 169 -6.96 15.93 3.23
N MET A 170 -7.71 16.93 2.75
CA MET A 170 -7.72 18.28 3.33
C MET A 170 -8.21 18.28 4.78
N VAL A 171 -9.25 17.49 5.09
CA VAL A 171 -9.76 17.36 6.46
C VAL A 171 -8.71 16.71 7.38
N LEU A 172 -8.02 15.67 6.91
CA LEU A 172 -6.96 15.01 7.67
C LEU A 172 -5.80 15.98 7.95
N GLU A 173 -5.37 16.75 6.95
CA GLU A 173 -4.31 17.75 7.10
C GLU A 173 -4.67 18.81 8.15
N GLN A 174 -5.90 19.36 8.11
CA GLN A 174 -6.37 20.33 9.10
C GLN A 174 -6.40 19.74 10.52
N ALA A 175 -6.81 18.48 10.66
CA ALA A 175 -6.83 17.79 11.95
C ALA A 175 -5.41 17.61 12.51
N LEU A 176 -4.44 17.25 11.66
CA LEU A 176 -3.04 17.10 12.04
C LEU A 176 -2.41 18.44 12.48
N GLN A 177 -2.65 19.52 11.72
CA GLN A 177 -2.17 20.86 12.08
C GLN A 177 -2.75 21.33 13.42
N SER A 178 -4.03 21.07 13.66
CA SER A 178 -4.71 21.42 14.91
C SER A 178 -4.19 20.62 16.12
N TYR A 179 -3.74 19.39 15.89
CA TYR A 179 -3.14 18.55 16.92
C TYR A 179 -1.72 19.01 17.27
N GLN A 180 -0.90 19.34 16.28
CA GLN A 180 0.47 19.83 16.49
C GLN A 180 0.54 21.23 17.13
N SER A 181 -0.54 22.00 17.05
CA SER A 181 -0.64 23.32 17.67
C SER A 181 -1.03 23.29 19.16
N LYS A 182 -1.27 22.10 19.73
CA LYS A 182 -1.61 21.89 21.14
C LYS A 182 -0.42 21.33 21.90
#